data_AF-A0AAD9TRW6-F1
#
_entry.id   AF-A0AAD9TRW6-F1
#
_cell.length_a   1.000
_cell.length_b   1.000
_cell.length_c   1.000
_cell.angle_alpha   90.00
_cell.angle_beta   90.00
_cell.angle_gamma   90.00
#
_symmetry.space_group_name_H-M   'P 1'
#
loop_
_entity.id
_entity.type
_entity.pdbx_description
1 polymer ?
#
loop_
_entity_poly.entity_id
_entity_poly.type
_entity_poly.pdbx_seq_one_letter_code
_entity_poly.pdbx_strand_id
1 'polypeptide(L)'
;MERNDMVLREWPGEDTLRKCPAIILCNGDTSELPEGLECPQMKFFYMHNKDKCTSLRIPDKFFFGMAVLRVLDLTRMHLCLLPSSLHLLTNLQTLWLNQCMLKDVAVNGDLKSLKILSFSSSEIEK
;
A
#
# COMPACT_ATOMS: atom_id res chain seq x y z
N MET A 1 20.45 -14.71 3.33
CA MET A 1 19.15 -14.61 4.00
C MET A 1 18.12 -14.62 2.89
N GLU A 2 17.43 -15.74 2.70
CA GLU A 2 16.49 -15.93 1.59
C GLU A 2 15.39 -14.86 1.68
N ARG A 3 15.50 -13.85 0.83
CA ARG A 3 14.41 -12.91 0.61
C ARG A 3 13.35 -13.69 -0.15
N ASN A 4 12.29 -14.08 0.56
CA ASN A 4 11.04 -14.52 -0.06
C ASN A 4 10.40 -13.31 -0.75
N ASP A 5 11.05 -12.80 -1.79
CA ASP A 5 10.53 -11.76 -2.66
C ASP A 5 9.51 -12.46 -3.57
N MET A 6 8.27 -12.59 -3.08
CA MET A 6 7.17 -13.07 -3.91
C MET A 6 6.84 -11.99 -4.94
N VAL A 7 7.38 -12.09 -6.14
CA VAL A 7 6.92 -11.31 -7.29
C VAL A 7 5.55 -11.87 -7.69
N LEU A 8 4.49 -11.29 -7.14
CA LEU A 8 3.13 -11.75 -7.40
C LEU A 8 2.63 -11.20 -8.74
N ARG A 9 2.31 -12.10 -9.67
CA ARG A 9 1.47 -11.79 -10.86
C ARG A 9 -0.03 -11.87 -10.53
N GLU A 10 -0.37 -12.69 -9.55
CA GLU A 10 -1.72 -12.92 -9.04
C GLU A 10 -1.67 -12.95 -7.51
N TRP A 11 -2.81 -12.68 -6.86
CA TRP A 11 -2.89 -12.71 -5.41
C TRP A 11 -2.77 -14.14 -4.88
N PRO A 12 -1.96 -14.39 -3.83
CA PRO A 12 -1.89 -15.70 -3.20
C PRO A 12 -3.26 -16.14 -2.66
N GLY A 13 -3.44 -17.45 -2.52
CA GLY A 13 -4.60 -17.99 -1.82
C GLY A 13 -4.71 -17.47 -0.39
N GLU A 14 -5.94 -17.48 0.15
CA GLU A 14 -6.27 -16.88 1.45
C GLU A 14 -5.42 -17.44 2.61
N ASP A 15 -5.16 -18.75 2.63
CA ASP A 15 -4.33 -19.38 3.65
C ASP A 15 -2.89 -18.85 3.68
N THR A 16 -2.35 -18.53 2.50
CA THR A 16 -1.01 -17.95 2.35
C THR A 16 -1.03 -16.51 2.83
N LEU A 17 -2.03 -15.73 2.41
CA LEU A 17 -2.20 -14.33 2.82
C LEU A 17 -2.32 -14.18 4.34
N ARG A 18 -3.04 -15.08 5.01
CA ARG A 18 -3.21 -15.08 6.46
C ARG A 18 -1.90 -15.22 7.24
N LYS A 19 -0.92 -15.91 6.67
CA LYS A 19 0.40 -16.17 7.27
C LYS A 19 1.50 -15.28 6.71
N CYS A 20 1.18 -14.43 5.73
CA CYS A 20 2.17 -13.66 5.00
C CYS A 20 2.59 -12.41 5.78
N PRO A 21 3.88 -12.27 6.17
CA PRO A 21 4.34 -11.09 6.90
C PRO A 21 4.65 -9.91 5.97
N ALA A 22 4.85 -10.16 4.67
CA ALA A 22 5.30 -9.15 3.72
C ALA A 22 4.79 -9.43 2.31
N ILE A 23 4.24 -8.41 1.65
CA ILE A 23 3.84 -8.47 0.24
C ILE A 23 4.67 -7.46 -0.57
N ILE A 24 5.18 -7.90 -1.71
CA ILE A 24 5.98 -7.10 -2.64
C ILE A 24 5.37 -7.26 -4.03
N LEU A 25 4.67 -6.23 -4.51
CA LEU A 25 4.07 -6.21 -5.84
C LEU A 25 4.94 -5.41 -6.79
N CYS A 26 5.46 -6.10 -7.81
CA CYS A 26 6.31 -5.50 -8.82
C CYS A 26 5.65 -5.61 -10.18
N ASN A 27 5.50 -4.49 -10.90
CA ASN A 27 4.90 -4.45 -12.24
C ASN A 27 3.43 -4.90 -12.24
N GLY A 28 2.65 -4.44 -11.25
CA GLY A 28 1.21 -4.64 -11.30
C GLY A 28 0.62 -3.85 -12.46
N ASP A 29 0.30 -4.52 -13.56
CA ASP A 29 -0.55 -3.94 -14.63
C ASP A 29 -2.01 -3.72 -14.14
N THR A 30 -2.25 -3.94 -12.85
CA THR A 30 -3.54 -3.79 -12.19
C THR A 30 -3.82 -2.31 -11.92
N SER A 31 -4.87 -1.79 -12.54
CA SER A 31 -5.43 -0.48 -12.24
C SER A 31 -6.18 -0.44 -10.90
N GLU A 32 -6.46 -1.59 -10.29
CA GLU A 32 -7.22 -1.69 -9.03
C GLU A 32 -6.71 -2.84 -8.13
N LEU A 33 -6.61 -2.57 -6.82
CA LEU A 33 -6.32 -3.58 -5.80
C LEU A 33 -7.60 -4.36 -5.42
N PRO A 34 -7.50 -5.61 -4.95
CA PRO A 34 -8.65 -6.37 -4.48
C PRO A 34 -9.21 -5.78 -3.18
N GLU A 35 -10.47 -6.05 -2.89
CA GLU A 35 -11.10 -5.65 -1.64
C GLU A 35 -11.12 -6.81 -0.65
N GLY A 36 -11.00 -6.53 0.65
CA GLY A 36 -11.26 -7.52 1.71
C GLY A 36 -10.18 -8.59 1.89
N LEU A 37 -8.91 -8.28 1.64
CA LEU A 37 -7.81 -9.21 1.93
C LEU A 37 -7.62 -9.37 3.44
N GLU A 38 -7.65 -10.62 3.91
CA GLU A 38 -7.37 -10.99 5.30
C GLU A 38 -5.89 -11.35 5.48
N CYS A 39 -5.12 -10.39 6.01
CA CYS A 39 -3.67 -10.51 6.19
C CYS A 39 -3.23 -10.10 7.60
N PRO A 40 -3.72 -10.75 8.66
CA PRO A 40 -3.55 -10.32 10.06
C PRO A 40 -2.10 -10.30 10.54
N GLN A 41 -1.17 -10.93 9.82
CA GLN A 41 0.26 -10.98 10.17
C GLN A 41 1.13 -10.01 9.34
N MET A 42 0.54 -9.29 8.38
CA MET A 42 1.29 -8.46 7.44
C MET A 42 1.88 -7.23 8.14
N LYS A 43 3.20 -7.09 8.04
CA LYS A 43 3.97 -5.96 8.61
C LYS A 43 4.53 -5.04 7.53
N PHE A 44 4.67 -5.53 6.30
CA PHE A 44 5.28 -4.81 5.20
C PHE A 44 4.46 -4.99 3.93
N PHE A 45 4.08 -3.87 3.31
CA PHE A 45 3.46 -3.86 1.99
C PHE A 45 4.24 -2.90 1.09
N TYR A 46 4.73 -3.43 -0.02
CA TYR A 46 5.40 -2.67 -1.06
C TYR A 46 4.71 -2.90 -2.39
N MET A 47 4.45 -1.82 -3.13
CA MET A 47 3.98 -1.90 -4.50
C MET A 47 4.64 -0.83 -5.35
N HIS A 48 5.07 -1.22 -6.56
CA HIS A 48 5.49 -0.28 -7.59
C HIS A 48 4.88 -0.63 -8.94
N ASN A 49 4.56 0.41 -9.72
CA ASN A 49 4.14 0.27 -11.11
C ASN A 49 5.28 0.69 -12.07
N LYS A 50 5.39 -0.03 -13.18
CA LYS A 50 6.28 0.33 -14.29
C LYS A 50 5.71 1.49 -15.09
N ASP A 51 4.40 1.46 -15.32
CA ASP A 51 3.69 2.53 -16.00
C ASP A 51 3.35 3.65 -15.02
N LYS A 52 3.89 4.84 -15.29
CA LYS A 52 3.63 6.05 -14.49
C LYS A 52 2.31 6.72 -14.84
N CYS A 53 1.71 6.36 -15.98
CA CYS A 53 0.47 6.96 -16.48
C CYS A 53 -0.78 6.24 -15.97
N THR A 54 -0.66 4.96 -15.59
CA THR A 54 -1.80 4.19 -15.08
C THR A 54 -2.05 4.53 -13.63
N SER A 55 -3.23 5.12 -13.38
CA SER A 55 -3.70 5.35 -12.02
C SER A 55 -4.03 4.04 -11.32
N LEU A 56 -3.55 3.89 -10.09
CA LEU A 56 -3.98 2.83 -9.18
C LEU A 56 -5.18 3.32 -8.37
N ARG A 57 -6.24 2.52 -8.37
CA ARG A 57 -7.36 2.60 -7.44
C ARG A 57 -7.12 1.66 -6.26
N ILE A 58 -7.15 2.20 -5.05
CA ILE A 58 -7.11 1.41 -3.81
C ILE A 58 -8.52 1.41 -3.23
N PRO A 59 -9.22 0.25 -3.14
CA PRO A 59 -10.54 0.20 -2.55
C PRO A 59 -10.54 0.59 -1.08
N ASP A 60 -11.64 1.18 -0.62
CA ASP A 60 -11.78 1.64 0.75
C ASP A 60 -11.59 0.54 1.79
N LYS A 61 -11.88 -0.73 1.50
CA LYS A 61 -11.69 -1.82 2.49
C LYS A 61 -10.38 -2.59 2.34
N PHE A 62 -9.44 -2.11 1.50
CA PHE A 62 -8.18 -2.81 1.26
C PHE A 62 -7.39 -3.07 2.56
N PHE A 63 -7.35 -2.09 3.48
CA PHE A 63 -6.57 -2.17 4.71
C PHE A 63 -7.29 -2.83 5.91
N PHE A 64 -8.52 -3.32 5.76
CA PHE A 64 -9.32 -3.85 6.89
C PHE A 64 -8.64 -5.04 7.59
N GLY A 65 -8.06 -5.97 6.83
CA GLY A 65 -7.41 -7.17 7.36
C GLY A 65 -5.93 -6.98 7.73
N MET A 66 -5.39 -5.76 7.77
CA MET A 66 -3.95 -5.46 7.89
C MET A 66 -3.58 -4.73 9.18
N ALA A 67 -4.19 -5.09 10.31
CA ALA A 67 -4.11 -4.33 11.58
C ALA A 67 -2.69 -4.14 12.14
N VAL A 68 -1.73 -5.02 11.79
CA VAL A 68 -0.34 -4.99 12.29
C VAL A 68 0.66 -4.41 11.29
N LEU A 69 0.19 -3.81 10.20
CA LEU A 69 1.03 -3.22 9.16
C LEU A 69 1.89 -2.10 9.75
N ARG A 70 3.21 -2.15 9.49
CA ARG A 70 4.19 -1.18 9.99
C ARG A 70 4.80 -0.34 8.89
N VAL A 71 4.92 -0.90 7.69
CA VAL A 71 5.51 -0.21 6.54
C VAL A 71 4.59 -0.35 5.35
N LEU A 72 4.20 0.79 4.80
CA LEU A 72 3.47 0.92 3.56
C LEU A 72 4.31 1.74 2.58
N ASP A 73 4.74 1.11 1.50
CA ASP A 73 5.50 1.75 0.43
C ASP A 73 4.75 1.64 -0.88
N LEU A 74 4.29 2.78 -1.36
CA LEU A 74 3.60 2.98 -2.62
C LEU A 74 4.43 3.91 -3.52
N THR A 75 5.75 3.81 -3.46
CA THR A 75 6.67 4.60 -4.28
C THR A 75 6.42 4.37 -5.78
N ARG A 76 6.49 5.46 -6.56
CA ARG A 76 6.27 5.48 -8.01
C ARG A 76 4.85 5.07 -8.43
N MET A 77 3.86 5.50 -7.66
CA MET A 77 2.44 5.23 -7.95
C MET A 77 1.70 6.50 -8.36
N HIS A 78 0.82 6.39 -9.34
CA HIS A 78 -0.17 7.43 -9.65
C HIS A 78 -1.44 7.12 -8.85
N LEU A 79 -1.71 7.88 -7.80
CA LEU A 79 -2.84 7.66 -6.89
C LEU A 79 -3.81 8.83 -7.03
N CYS A 80 -5.00 8.55 -7.57
CA CYS A 80 -6.07 9.56 -7.57
C CYS A 80 -6.52 9.88 -6.15
N LEU A 81 -6.66 8.86 -5.30
CA LEU A 81 -7.24 8.94 -3.97
C LEU A 81 -6.53 7.95 -3.04
N LEU A 82 -6.28 8.37 -1.79
CA LEU A 82 -5.95 7.45 -0.71
C LEU A 82 -7.25 6.88 -0.11
N PRO A 83 -7.31 5.57 0.19
CA PRO A 83 -8.53 4.96 0.70
C PRO A 83 -8.84 5.47 2.11
N SER A 84 -10.13 5.59 2.43
CA SER A 84 -10.57 6.02 3.76
C SER A 84 -10.03 5.09 4.86
N SER A 85 -9.89 3.77 4.62
CA SER A 85 -9.34 2.81 5.59
C SER A 85 -7.88 3.02 5.98
N LEU A 86 -7.15 3.97 5.35
CA LEU A 86 -5.79 4.28 5.77
C LEU A 86 -5.72 4.63 7.28
N HIS A 87 -6.79 5.22 7.84
CA HIS A 87 -6.89 5.53 9.28
C HIS A 87 -6.88 4.28 10.18
N LEU A 88 -7.21 3.09 9.66
CA LEU A 88 -7.20 1.84 10.43
C LEU A 88 -5.78 1.35 10.71
N LEU A 89 -4.79 1.84 9.96
CA LEU A 89 -3.38 1.46 10.08
C LEU A 89 -2.72 2.13 11.31
N THR A 90 -3.29 1.90 12.49
CA THR A 90 -2.87 2.49 13.76
C THR A 90 -1.46 2.08 14.20
N ASN A 91 -0.94 0.98 13.66
CA ASN A 91 0.43 0.49 13.88
C ASN A 91 1.44 0.94 12.81
N LEU A 92 1.00 1.71 11.81
CA LEU A 92 1.87 2.14 10.71
C LEU A 92 2.96 3.08 11.24
N GLN A 93 4.21 2.75 10.94
CA GLN A 93 5.39 3.51 11.36
C GLN A 93 6.05 4.24 10.18
N THR A 94 5.93 3.66 8.98
CA THR A 94 6.52 4.21 7.77
C THR A 94 5.50 4.23 6.65
N LEU A 95 5.31 5.42 6.07
CA LEU A 95 4.56 5.64 4.84
C LEU A 95 5.47 6.29 3.80
N TRP A 96 5.75 5.55 2.72
CA TRP A 96 6.52 6.01 1.58
C TRP A 96 5.62 6.19 0.37
N LEU A 97 5.60 7.42 -0.12
CA LEU A 97 4.83 7.89 -1.27
C LEU A 97 5.76 8.69 -2.18
N ASN A 98 7.00 8.22 -2.38
CA ASN A 98 8.01 8.91 -3.18
C ASN A 98 7.71 8.77 -4.67
N GLN A 99 8.04 9.78 -5.47
CA GLN A 99 7.83 9.78 -6.93
C GLN A 99 6.38 9.48 -7.35
N CYS A 100 5.42 9.90 -6.53
CA CYS A 100 3.99 9.67 -6.77
C CYS A 100 3.31 10.88 -7.40
N MET A 101 2.21 10.65 -8.10
CA MET A 101 1.23 11.70 -8.43
C MET A 101 0.02 11.51 -7.51
N LEU A 102 -0.30 12.50 -6.69
CA LEU A 102 -1.37 12.45 -5.68
C LEU A 102 -2.37 13.57 -5.97
N LYS A 103 -3.60 13.22 -6.35
CA LYS A 103 -4.63 14.24 -6.73
C LYS A 103 -5.51 14.72 -5.59
N ASP A 104 -5.78 13.85 -4.62
CA ASP A 104 -6.51 14.21 -3.41
C ASP A 104 -5.94 13.41 -2.24
N VAL A 105 -5.15 14.10 -1.42
CA VAL A 105 -4.37 13.53 -0.32
C VAL A 105 -5.04 13.81 1.03
N ALA A 106 -6.35 14.10 1.04
CA ALA A 106 -7.10 14.29 2.27
C ALA A 106 -7.17 12.97 3.07
N VAL A 107 -6.10 12.69 3.82
CA VAL A 107 -6.07 11.62 4.80
C VAL A 107 -6.85 12.10 6.01
N ASN A 108 -8.13 11.72 6.10
CA ASN A 108 -8.97 11.97 7.28
C ASN A 108 -8.62 11.05 8.47
N GLY A 109 -7.36 10.60 8.54
CA GLY A 109 -6.90 9.55 9.44
C GLY A 109 -5.77 10.00 10.34
N ASP A 110 -5.95 9.77 11.63
CA ASP A 110 -4.93 10.04 12.65
C ASP A 110 -3.95 8.85 12.71
N LEU A 111 -2.88 8.90 11.91
CA LEU A 111 -1.82 7.86 11.86
C LEU A 111 -0.89 7.98 13.08
N LYS A 112 -1.41 7.66 14.28
CA LYS A 112 -0.78 7.94 15.58
C LYS A 112 0.62 7.36 15.78
N SER A 113 0.92 6.23 15.14
CA SER A 113 2.22 5.55 15.27
C SER A 113 3.24 5.95 14.19
N LEU A 114 2.87 6.85 13.28
CA LEU A 114 3.69 7.20 12.12
C LEU A 114 4.94 7.95 12.56
N LYS A 115 6.11 7.44 12.15
CA LYS A 115 7.43 8.01 12.45
C LYS A 115 8.11 8.57 11.20
N ILE A 116 7.85 7.93 10.05
CA ILE A 116 8.46 8.28 8.77
C ILE A 116 7.34 8.49 7.77
N LEU A 117 7.32 9.69 7.19
CA LEU A 117 6.45 10.06 6.09
C LEU A 117 7.32 10.69 5.01
N SER A 118 7.27 10.15 3.79
CA SER A 118 8.09 10.67 2.68
C SER A 118 7.27 10.76 1.40
N PHE A 119 7.33 11.94 0.79
CA PHE A 119 6.74 12.27 -0.52
C PHE A 119 7.82 12.80 -1.46
N SER A 120 9.05 12.30 -1.33
CA SER A 120 10.18 12.83 -2.08
C SER A 120 9.93 12.70 -3.58
N SER A 121 10.13 13.79 -4.32
CA SER A 121 9.92 13.86 -5.78
C SER A 121 8.49 13.53 -6.21
N SER A 122 7.50 13.71 -5.32
CA SER A 122 6.09 13.51 -5.64
C SER A 122 5.40 14.80 -6.02
N GLU A 123 4.44 14.70 -6.92
CA GLU A 123 3.55 15.77 -7.33
C GLU A 123 2.25 15.63 -6.54
N ILE A 124 1.87 16.70 -5.83
CA ILE A 124 0.64 16.77 -5.05
C ILE A 124 -0.22 17.87 -5.67
N GLU A 125 -1.27 17.47 -6.38
CA GLU A 125 -2.29 18.41 -6.86
C GLU A 125 -3.19 18.80 -5.68
N LYS A 126 -3.69 20.05 -5.70
CA LYS A 126 -4.53 20.65 -4.66
C LYS A 126 -5.98 20.75 -5.11
#